data_AF-A0A946FJH5-F1
#
_entry.id   AF-A0A946FJH5-F1
#
_cell.length_a   1.000
_cell.length_b   1.000
_cell.length_c   1.000
_cell.angle_alpha   90.00
_cell.angle_beta   90.00
_cell.angle_gamma   90.00
#
_symmetry.space_group_name_H-M   'P 1'
#
loop_
_entity.id
_entity.type
_entity.pdbx_description
1 polymer ?
#
loop_
_entity_poly.entity_id
_entity_poly.type
_entity_poly.pdbx_seq_one_letter_code
_entity_poly.pdbx_strand_id
1 'polypeptide(L)' 'MSDQDLQVSVIAELKTVMDPDLHKDIVSLGFVKNMNVGDGKVKFQVELTTPACPVKEQLKTECETKVGAIKGVKSV' A
#
# COMPACT_ATOMS: atom_id res chain seq x y z
N MET A 1 15.43 -0.25 14.33
CA MET A 1 14.48 0.22 13.30
C MET A 1 13.11 -0.06 13.88
N SER A 2 12.35 1.00 14.18
CA SER A 2 11.04 0.86 14.80
C SER A 2 10.01 0.66 13.69
N ASP A 3 8.94 -0.11 13.96
CA ASP A 3 7.86 -0.33 12.98
C ASP A 3 7.25 0.96 12.43
N GLN A 4 7.33 2.06 13.19
CA GLN A 4 6.93 3.40 12.73
C GLN A 4 7.69 3.88 11.48
N ASP A 5 9.00 3.65 11.37
CA ASP A 5 9.80 4.11 10.23
C ASP A 5 9.41 3.37 8.94
N LEU A 6 9.18 2.05 9.09
CA LEU A 6 8.69 1.20 8.01
C LEU A 6 7.29 1.63 7.57
N GLN A 7 6.39 1.86 8.53
CA GLN A 7 5.04 2.31 8.23
C GLN A 7 5.03 3.65 7.47
N VAL A 8 5.87 4.61 7.87
CA VAL A 8 6.00 5.90 7.16
C VAL A 8 6.49 5.69 5.73
N SER A 9 7.48 4.81 5.53
CA SER A 9 8.03 4.51 4.20
C SER A 9 6.99 3.82 3.30
N VAL A 10 6.23 2.87 3.85
CA VAL A 10 5.12 2.19 3.18
C VAL A 10 4.03 3.20 2.78
N ILE A 11 3.60 4.06 3.72
CA ILE A 11 2.58 5.08 3.45
C ILE A 11 3.05 6.06 2.37
N ALA A 12 4.33 6.45 2.37
CA ALA A 12 4.90 7.32 1.36
C ALA A 12 4.83 6.68 -0.04
N GLU A 13 5.21 5.41 -0.17
CA GLU A 13 5.11 4.69 -1.44
C GLU A 13 3.66 4.47 -1.87
N LEU A 14 2.78 4.06 -0.95
CA LEU A 14 1.35 3.90 -1.22
C LEU A 14 0.68 5.24 -1.60
N LYS A 15 1.23 6.39 -1.20
CA LYS A 15 0.77 7.72 -1.64
C LYS A 15 1.20 8.06 -3.06
N THR A 16 2.32 7.53 -3.55
CA THR A 16 2.71 7.69 -4.96
C THR A 16 1.75 6.96 -5.90
N VAL A 17 0.99 6.02 -5.35
CA VAL A 17 0.00 5.24 -6.04
C VAL A 17 -1.33 6.00 -6.04
N MET A 18 -1.59 6.69 -7.14
CA MET A 18 -2.79 7.48 -7.36
C MET A 18 -3.79 6.72 -8.22
N ASP A 19 -5.05 6.80 -7.84
CA ASP A 19 -6.14 6.27 -8.64
C ASP A 19 -6.42 7.20 -9.83
N PRO A 20 -6.40 6.71 -11.09
CA PRO A 20 -6.59 7.54 -12.28
C PRO A 20 -8.05 7.97 -12.48
N ASP A 21 -9.02 7.33 -11.83
CA ASP A 21 -10.44 7.65 -11.91
C ASP A 21 -10.78 8.79 -10.94
N LEU A 22 -10.27 8.69 -9.71
CA LEU A 22 -10.52 9.63 -8.62
C LEU A 22 -9.46 10.73 -8.49
N HIS A 23 -8.34 10.63 -9.22
CA HIS A 23 -7.15 11.50 -9.11
C HIS A 23 -6.70 11.72 -7.65
N LYS A 24 -6.84 10.68 -6.82
CA LYS A 24 -6.53 10.72 -5.39
C LYS A 24 -5.75 9.49 -4.96
N ASP A 25 -4.97 9.64 -3.90
CA ASP A 25 -4.15 8.57 -3.37
C ASP A 25 -5.01 7.51 -2.68
N ILE A 26 -4.71 6.22 -2.89
CA ILE A 26 -5.45 5.12 -2.27
C ILE A 26 -5.42 5.15 -0.73
N VAL A 27 -4.36 5.72 -0.16
CA VAL A 27 -4.21 5.92 1.29
C VAL A 27 -5.16 7.03 1.77
N SER A 28 -5.19 8.15 1.05
CA SER A 28 -6.04 9.30 1.39
C SER A 28 -7.53 9.00 1.20
N LEU A 29 -7.87 8.13 0.24
CA LEU A 29 -9.22 7.63 0.02
C LEU A 29 -9.67 6.62 1.09
N GLY A 30 -8.75 6.11 1.92
CA GLY A 30 -9.07 5.12 2.95
C GLY A 30 -9.44 3.75 2.37
N PHE A 31 -9.06 3.47 1.12
CA PHE A 31 -9.25 2.15 0.51
C PHE A 31 -8.36 1.08 1.13
N VAL A 32 -7.25 1.50 1.73
CA VAL A 32 -6.35 0.63 2.48
C VAL A 32 -6.81 0.58 3.93
N LYS A 33 -7.39 -0.55 4.34
CA LYS A 33 -7.78 -0.84 5.72
C LYS A 33 -6.94 -1.95 6.31
N ASN A 34 -6.97 -2.08 7.63
CA ASN A 34 -6.22 -3.11 8.36
C ASN A 34 -4.73 -3.15 7.99
N MET A 35 -4.10 -1.97 7.88
CA MET A 35 -2.65 -1.90 7.69
C MET A 35 -1.95 -2.31 8.98
N ASN A 36 -1.19 -3.40 8.91
CA ASN A 36 -0.36 -3.91 9.99
C ASN A 36 1.07 -4.03 9.49
N VAL A 37 1.99 -3.35 10.16
CA VAL A 37 3.43 -3.39 9.87
C VAL A 37 4.11 -3.94 11.12
N GLY A 38 4.81 -5.06 10.97
CA GLY A 38 5.41 -5.79 12.09
C GLY A 38 6.58 -6.66 11.65
N ASP A 39 7.77 -6.50 12.26
CA ASP A 39 8.97 -7.33 12.01
C ASP A 39 9.37 -7.38 10.51
N GLY A 40 9.13 -6.28 9.78
CA GLY A 40 9.35 -6.22 8.33
C GLY A 40 8.26 -6.90 7.50
N LYS A 41 7.16 -7.35 8.10
CA LYS A 41 5.98 -7.83 7.36
C LYS A 41 4.97 -6.71 7.27
N VAL A 42 4.56 -6.39 6.07
CA VAL A 42 3.51 -5.43 5.78
C VAL A 42 2.27 -6.22 5.39
N LYS A 43 1.14 -5.94 6.01
CA LYS A 43 -0.16 -6.51 5.64
C LYS A 43 -1.14 -5.37 5.52
N PHE A 44 -1.93 -5.37 4.47
CA PHE A 44 -3.02 -4.42 4.32
C PHE A 44 -4.13 -5.03 3.49
N GLN A 45 -5.33 -4.50 3.67
CA GLN A 45 -6.54 -4.96 3.01
C GLN A 45 -7.10 -3.84 2.15
N VAL A 46 -7.23 -4.10 0.86
CA VAL A 46 -7.75 -3.10 -0.08
C VAL A 46 -9.22 -3.40 -0.35
N GLU A 47 -10.11 -2.60 0.24
CA GLU A 47 -11.55 -2.59 -0.05
C GLU A 47 -11.84 -1.56 -1.14
N LEU A 48 -11.55 -1.90 -2.40
CA LEU A 48 -12.05 -1.10 -3.52
C LEU A 48 -13.56 -1.34 -3.66
N THR A 49 -14.32 -0.25 -3.72
CA THR A 49 -15.78 -0.25 -3.89
C THR A 49 -16.21 -0.58 -5.33
N THR A 50 -15.26 -0.80 -6.23
CA THR A 50 -15.48 -1.19 -7.64
C THR A 50 -15.13 -2.66 -7.87
N PRO A 51 -16.11 -3.53 -8.21
CA PRO A 51 -15.95 -4.99 -8.16
C PRO A 51 -15.12 -5.63 -9.29
N ALA A 52 -14.67 -4.88 -10.31
CA ALA A 52 -14.11 -5.49 -11.54
C ALA A 52 -13.03 -4.65 -12.25
N CYS A 53 -12.28 -3.79 -11.54
CA CYS A 53 -11.24 -3.00 -12.19
C CYS A 53 -9.85 -3.67 -12.12
N PRO A 54 -9.16 -3.90 -13.25
CA PRO A 54 -7.77 -4.41 -13.30
C PRO A 54 -6.79 -3.49 -12.56
N VAL A 55 -7.19 -2.23 -12.36
CA VAL A 55 -6.49 -1.20 -11.59
C VAL A 55 -6.16 -1.67 -10.17
N LYS A 56 -7.05 -2.43 -9.50
CA LYS A 56 -6.80 -2.93 -8.13
C LYS A 56 -5.56 -3.83 -8.06
N GLU A 57 -5.46 -4.79 -8.97
CA GLU A 57 -4.35 -5.73 -9.01
C GLU A 57 -3.06 -5.02 -9.42
N GLN A 58 -3.11 -4.15 -10.43
CA GLN A 58 -1.93 -3.37 -10.83
C GLN A 58 -1.41 -2.51 -9.68
N LEU A 59 -2.30 -1.79 -8.99
CA LEU A 59 -1.93 -1.01 -7.81
C LEU A 59 -1.33 -1.90 -6.73
N LYS A 60 -1.95 -3.03 -6.42
CA LYS A 60 -1.45 -3.96 -5.41
C LYS A 60 -0.05 -4.47 -5.76
N THR A 61 0.19 -4.88 -7.01
CA THR A 61 1.50 -5.33 -7.49
C THR A 61 2.55 -4.22 -7.43
N GLU A 62 2.17 -3.00 -7.80
CA GLU A 62 3.07 -1.83 -7.74
C GLU A 62 3.41 -1.47 -6.30
N CYS A 63 2.43 -1.51 -5.40
CA CYS A 63 2.62 -1.36 -3.96
C CYS A 63 3.54 -2.45 -3.41
N GLU A 64 3.31 -3.72 -3.73
CA GLU A 64 4.16 -4.84 -3.31
C GLU A 64 5.61 -4.67 -3.78
N THR A 65 5.81 -4.23 -5.02
CA THR A 65 7.14 -4.01 -5.60
C THR A 65 7.86 -2.87 -4.89
N LYS A 66 7.18 -1.73 -4.71
CA LYS A 66 7.72 -0.55 -4.04
C LYS A 66 8.01 -0.82 -2.56
N VAL A 67 7.05 -1.42 -1.85
CA VAL A 67 7.20 -1.77 -0.44
C VAL A 67 8.27 -2.86 -0.25
N GLY A 68 8.33 -3.86 -1.13
CA GLY A 68 9.39 -4.87 -1.12
C GLY A 68 10.79 -4.31 -1.36
N ALA A 69 10.91 -3.15 -2.01
CA ALA A 69 12.18 -2.46 -2.20
C ALA A 69 12.65 -1.66 -0.96
N ILE A 70 11.79 -1.47 0.06
CA ILE A 70 12.15 -0.75 1.28
C ILE A 70 13.08 -1.62 2.13
N LYS A 71 14.25 -1.06 2.51
CA LYS A 71 15.19 -1.70 3.44
C LYS A 71 14.51 -1.96 4.79
N GLY A 72 14.22 -3.23 5.05
CA GLY A 72 13.55 -3.68 6.28
C GLY A 72 12.28 -4.48 6.02
N VAL A 73 11.73 -4.45 4.80
CA VAL A 73 10.59 -5.30 4.42
C VAL A 73 11.08 -6.71 4.07
N LYS A 74 10.52 -7.70 4.75
CA LYS A 74 10.70 -9.14 4.52
C LYS A 74 9.53 -9.73 3.73
N SER A 75 8.30 -9.20 3.86
CA SER A 75 7.10 -9.71 3.15
C SER A 75 5.99 -8.67 3.06
N VAL A 76 5.16 -8.75 2.02
CA VAL A 76 3.94 -7.94 1.78
C VAL A 76 2.74 -8.85 1.50
#